data_AF-A0A9E2YVC0-F1
#
_entry.id   AF-A0A9E2YVC0-F1
#
_cell.length_a   1.000
_cell.length_b   1.000
_cell.length_c   1.000
_cell.angle_alpha   90.00
_cell.angle_beta   90.00
_cell.angle_gamma   90.00
#
_symmetry.space_group_name_H-M   'P 1'
#
loop_
_entity.id
_entity.type
_entity.pdbx_description
1 polymer ?
#
loop_
_entity_poly.entity_id
_entity_poly.type
_entity_poly.pdbx_seq_one_letter_code
_entity_poly.pdbx_strand_id
1 'polypeptide(L)'
;MSVGMAAPRALYACDPDHSRGRLFCEPPSRTRSPFRRDCDRVIHSTAFRRLKHKTQVFVFHEGDHYRTRLTHSLEVAQIARALARQLGLDEDLTETLALAHDLGHPPFGHAGERALDGCMKAHGGFDHNGQSLQVVTSLEHRYPEFDGLNLTWESLEGIVKHNGPLTDRFGRPVGKYVESGGIPFVIADFVKTYDLELWSCASLEAQIA
;
A
#
# COMPACT_ATOMS: atom_id res chain seq x y z
N MET A 1 21.49 25.92 16.64
CA MET A 1 20.79 24.86 17.40
C MET A 1 20.64 23.67 16.46
N SER A 2 21.25 22.55 16.79
CA SER A 2 21.29 21.35 15.94
C SER A 2 19.89 20.77 15.80
N VAL A 3 19.38 20.66 14.57
CA VAL A 3 18.16 19.89 14.26
C VAL A 3 18.49 18.43 14.53
N GLY A 4 17.76 17.83 15.47
CA GLY A 4 18.08 16.58 16.15
C GLY A 4 18.45 15.42 15.24
N MET A 5 19.44 14.65 15.70
CA MET A 5 19.80 13.35 15.13
C MET A 5 18.55 12.47 15.04
N ALA A 6 18.34 11.81 13.91
CA ALA A 6 17.29 10.81 13.73
C ALA A 6 17.30 9.84 14.93
N ALA A 7 16.13 9.52 15.47
CA ALA A 7 16.04 8.56 16.56
C ALA A 7 16.67 7.23 16.08
N PRO A 8 17.46 6.54 16.93
CA PRO A 8 17.91 5.19 16.58
C PRO A 8 16.69 4.30 16.34
N ARG A 9 16.84 3.30 15.46
CA ARG A 9 15.74 2.39 15.12
C ARG A 9 15.15 1.78 16.39
N ALA A 10 13.85 1.92 16.55
CA ALA A 10 13.12 1.40 17.71
C ALA A 10 12.94 -0.12 17.62
N LEU A 11 12.71 -0.77 18.77
CA LEU A 11 12.48 -2.23 18.84
C LEU A 11 11.21 -2.68 18.10
N TYR A 12 10.26 -1.78 17.94
CA TYR A 12 8.99 -2.04 17.24
C TYR A 12 9.04 -1.70 15.75
N ALA A 13 10.15 -1.14 15.25
CA ALA A 13 10.30 -0.78 13.85
C ALA A 13 10.62 -2.02 13.01
N CYS A 14 10.18 -2.01 11.76
CA CYS A 14 10.58 -3.03 10.80
C CYS A 14 12.10 -2.96 10.55
N ASP A 15 12.73 -4.13 10.41
CA ASP A 15 14.15 -4.23 10.09
C ASP A 15 14.33 -4.76 8.66
N PRO A 16 14.88 -3.96 7.72
CA PRO A 16 15.12 -4.42 6.36
C PRO A 16 16.04 -5.65 6.28
N ASP A 17 16.95 -5.84 7.23
CA ASP A 17 17.87 -7.00 7.26
C ASP A 17 17.16 -8.29 7.72
N HIS A 18 16.02 -8.15 8.38
CA HIS A 18 15.16 -9.25 8.83
C HIS A 18 13.82 -9.30 8.08
N SER A 19 13.75 -8.72 6.87
CA SER A 19 12.55 -8.82 6.03
C SER A 19 12.19 -10.27 5.75
N ARG A 20 10.89 -10.56 5.72
CA ARG A 20 10.33 -11.87 5.34
C ARG A 20 10.48 -12.18 3.85
N GLY A 21 11.04 -11.24 3.08
CA GLY A 21 11.38 -11.42 1.69
C GLY A 21 10.22 -11.09 0.76
N ARG A 22 10.20 -11.75 -0.40
CA ARG A 22 9.32 -11.45 -1.54
C ARG A 22 8.67 -12.74 -2.03
N LEU A 23 7.58 -12.62 -2.79
CA LEU A 23 6.90 -13.77 -3.39
C LEU A 23 7.79 -14.50 -4.40
N PHE A 24 8.44 -13.75 -5.30
CA PHE A 24 9.42 -14.27 -6.24
C PHE A 24 10.83 -14.02 -5.70
N CYS A 25 11.65 -15.07 -5.63
CA CYS A 25 13.02 -14.96 -5.15
C CYS A 25 13.86 -14.11 -6.11
N GLU A 26 14.50 -13.07 -5.58
CA GLU A 26 15.41 -12.20 -6.32
C GLU A 26 16.67 -11.96 -5.49
N PRO A 27 17.85 -11.81 -6.11
CA PRO A 27 19.06 -11.47 -5.38
C PRO A 27 18.92 -10.11 -4.69
N PRO A 28 19.53 -9.93 -3.50
CA PRO A 28 19.52 -8.66 -2.79
C PRO A 28 20.19 -7.57 -3.62
N SER A 29 19.74 -6.32 -3.45
CA SER A 29 20.37 -5.19 -4.12
C SER A 29 21.71 -4.87 -3.45
N ARG A 30 22.73 -4.55 -4.25
CA ARG A 30 24.06 -4.20 -3.74
C ARG A 30 24.12 -2.84 -3.04
N THR A 31 23.16 -1.96 -3.28
CA THR A 31 23.22 -0.53 -2.90
C THR A 31 21.98 -0.02 -2.18
N ARG A 32 20.92 -0.83 -2.05
CA ARG A 32 19.63 -0.41 -1.49
C ARG A 32 19.11 -1.47 -0.53
N SER A 33 18.45 -1.03 0.54
CA SER A 33 17.64 -1.92 1.39
C SER A 33 16.47 -2.51 0.60
N PRO A 34 15.87 -3.62 1.06
CA PRO A 34 14.65 -4.17 0.46
C PRO A 34 13.51 -3.16 0.39
N PHE A 35 13.31 -2.35 1.43
CA PHE A 35 12.25 -1.33 1.49
C PHE A 35 12.54 -0.16 0.55
N ARG A 36 13.79 0.31 0.45
CA ARG A 36 14.16 1.32 -0.55
C ARG A 36 13.92 0.85 -1.97
N ARG A 37 14.24 -0.42 -2.24
CA ARG A 37 13.96 -1.05 -3.55
C ARG A 37 12.46 -1.08 -3.86
N ASP A 38 11.61 -1.29 -2.86
CA ASP A 38 10.15 -1.23 -3.03
C ASP A 38 9.66 0.17 -3.34
N CYS A 39 10.15 1.18 -2.62
CA CYS A 39 9.84 2.59 -2.87
C CYS A 39 10.12 2.96 -4.34
N ASP A 40 11.32 2.63 -4.83
CA ASP A 40 11.71 2.90 -6.21
C ASP A 40 10.80 2.16 -7.22
N ARG A 41 10.39 0.92 -6.91
CA ARG A 41 9.45 0.15 -7.76
C ARG A 41 8.09 0.82 -7.86
N VAL A 42 7.55 1.26 -6.72
CA VAL A 42 6.27 1.96 -6.64
C VAL A 42 6.32 3.27 -7.43
N ILE A 43 7.32 4.13 -7.18
CA ILE A 43 7.49 5.42 -7.84
C ILE A 43 7.56 5.27 -9.37
N HIS A 44 8.25 4.25 -9.87
CA HIS A 44 8.40 4.03 -11.30
C HIS A 44 7.27 3.19 -11.93
N SER A 45 6.27 2.76 -11.17
CA SER A 45 5.11 2.02 -11.70
C SER A 45 4.25 2.86 -12.65
N THR A 46 3.47 2.21 -13.50
CA THR A 46 2.51 2.90 -14.37
C THR A 46 1.33 3.44 -13.55
N ALA A 47 0.87 2.67 -12.56
CA ALA A 47 -0.19 3.05 -11.65
C ALA A 47 0.12 4.32 -10.86
N PHE A 48 1.34 4.46 -10.33
CA PHE A 48 1.76 5.68 -9.63
C PHE A 48 1.76 6.90 -10.56
N ARG A 49 2.27 6.76 -11.79
CA ARG A 49 2.21 7.81 -12.81
C ARG A 49 0.78 8.22 -13.16
N ARG A 50 -0.17 7.28 -13.16
CA ARG A 50 -1.59 7.56 -13.42
C ARG A 50 -2.25 8.38 -12.31
N LEU A 51 -1.70 8.40 -11.09
CA LEU A 51 -2.23 9.24 -9.99
C LEU A 51 -2.20 10.74 -10.34
N LYS A 52 -1.30 11.18 -11.23
CA LYS A 52 -1.26 12.55 -11.75
C LYS A 52 -2.59 12.98 -12.39
N HIS A 53 -3.31 12.02 -12.97
CA HIS A 53 -4.55 12.28 -13.71
C HIS A 53 -5.81 11.84 -12.95
N LYS A 54 -5.67 11.39 -11.70
CA LYS A 54 -6.80 11.08 -10.81
C LYS A 54 -7.01 12.24 -9.84
N THR A 55 -8.20 12.79 -9.82
CA THR A 55 -8.53 13.89 -8.91
C THR A 55 -8.74 13.39 -7.48
N GLN A 56 -8.41 14.24 -6.51
CA GLN A 56 -8.77 14.09 -5.11
C GLN A 56 -9.89 15.11 -4.82
N VAL A 57 -11.10 14.63 -4.55
CA VAL A 57 -12.29 15.41 -4.12
C VAL A 57 -13.01 16.27 -5.19
N PHE A 58 -12.33 16.91 -6.17
CA PHE A 58 -13.00 17.82 -7.13
C PHE A 58 -12.72 17.53 -8.61
N VAL A 59 -13.67 17.90 -9.48
CA VAL A 59 -13.61 17.74 -10.94
C VAL A 59 -12.68 18.82 -11.54
N PHE A 60 -11.74 18.41 -12.41
CA PHE A 60 -10.57 19.17 -12.88
C PHE A 60 -10.85 20.52 -13.60
N HIS A 61 -12.10 20.94 -13.82
CA HIS A 61 -12.43 21.92 -14.86
C HIS A 61 -12.64 23.37 -14.39
N GLU A 62 -12.62 23.68 -13.08
CA GLU A 62 -13.10 24.99 -12.56
C GLU A 62 -12.26 25.55 -11.38
N GLY A 63 -10.95 25.80 -11.54
CA GLY A 63 -10.13 26.49 -10.52
C GLY A 63 -8.65 26.07 -10.40
N ASP A 64 -7.79 26.97 -9.91
CA ASP A 64 -6.31 26.90 -10.06
C ASP A 64 -5.55 25.97 -9.10
N HIS A 65 -6.19 25.34 -8.10
CA HIS A 65 -5.48 24.62 -7.02
C HIS A 65 -6.13 23.29 -6.58
N TYR A 66 -6.58 22.45 -7.52
CA TYR A 66 -7.08 21.12 -7.15
C TYR A 66 -5.97 20.10 -6.94
N ARG A 67 -6.04 19.37 -5.82
CA ARG A 67 -5.15 18.25 -5.52
C ARG A 67 -5.46 17.07 -6.43
N THR A 68 -4.41 16.49 -7.00
CA THR A 68 -4.45 15.16 -7.60
C THR A 68 -4.16 14.12 -6.53
N ARG A 69 -4.44 12.85 -6.80
CA ARG A 69 -3.99 11.75 -5.94
C ARG A 69 -2.47 11.71 -5.84
N LEU A 70 -1.75 12.07 -6.91
CA LEU A 70 -0.28 12.13 -6.85
C LEU A 70 0.20 13.17 -5.83
N THR A 71 -0.33 14.40 -5.89
CA THR A 71 0.05 15.44 -4.92
C THR A 71 -0.35 15.07 -3.50
N HIS A 72 -1.50 14.40 -3.33
CA HIS A 72 -1.92 13.88 -2.03
C HIS A 72 -0.95 12.82 -1.50
N SER A 73 -0.61 11.79 -2.29
CA SER A 73 0.34 10.75 -1.87
C SER A 73 1.72 11.33 -1.54
N LEU A 74 2.18 12.37 -2.23
CA LEU A 74 3.43 13.05 -1.91
C LEU A 74 3.36 13.84 -0.59
N GLU A 75 2.25 14.51 -0.30
CA GLU A 75 2.02 15.18 0.99
C GLU A 75 1.96 14.16 2.14
N VAL A 76 1.23 13.05 1.95
CA VAL A 76 1.14 11.95 2.93
C VAL A 76 2.53 11.36 3.19
N ALA A 77 3.28 11.02 2.14
CA ALA A 77 4.63 10.47 2.28
C ALA A 77 5.58 11.41 3.04
N GLN A 78 5.50 12.72 2.80
CA GLN A 78 6.32 13.70 3.53
C GLN A 78 5.99 13.72 5.02
N ILE A 79 4.71 13.72 5.39
CA ILE A 79 4.26 13.71 6.79
C ILE A 79 4.63 12.38 7.46
N ALA A 80 4.33 11.26 6.81
CA ALA A 80 4.58 9.92 7.31
C ALA A 80 6.08 9.72 7.60
N ARG A 81 6.97 10.14 6.69
CA ARG A 81 8.42 10.09 6.93
C ARG A 81 8.88 10.96 8.10
N ALA A 82 8.28 12.13 8.29
CA ALA A 82 8.59 12.98 9.44
C ALA A 82 8.20 12.28 10.76
N LEU A 83 7.04 11.61 10.79
CA LEU A 83 6.62 10.79 11.93
C LEU A 83 7.55 9.61 12.14
N ALA A 84 7.89 8.87 11.08
CA ALA A 84 8.80 7.72 11.15
C ALA A 84 10.15 8.10 11.78
N ARG A 85 10.74 9.21 11.34
CA ARG A 85 12.01 9.71 11.87
C ARG A 85 11.94 10.05 13.36
N GLN A 86 10.83 10.64 13.82
CA GLN A 86 10.64 11.00 15.23
C GLN A 86 10.37 9.76 16.10
N LEU A 87 9.71 8.74 15.54
CA LEU A 87 9.35 7.50 16.24
C LEU A 87 10.43 6.41 16.14
N GLY A 88 11.52 6.63 15.40
CA GLY A 88 12.56 5.63 15.15
C GLY A 88 12.08 4.46 14.28
N LEU A 89 11.11 4.69 13.39
CA LEU A 89 10.59 3.72 12.43
C LEU A 89 11.39 3.74 11.12
N ASP A 90 11.21 2.74 10.27
CA ASP A 90 11.86 2.71 8.96
C ASP A 90 11.22 3.71 7.98
N GLU A 91 11.96 4.76 7.59
CA GLU A 91 11.48 5.81 6.69
C GLU A 91 11.16 5.27 5.28
N ASP A 92 11.91 4.29 4.77
CA ASP A 92 11.75 3.79 3.40
C ASP A 92 10.51 2.89 3.27
N LEU A 93 10.22 2.04 4.26
CA LEU A 93 8.98 1.26 4.32
C LEU A 93 7.77 2.20 4.47
N THR A 94 7.87 3.17 5.37
CA THR A 94 6.82 4.19 5.56
C THR A 94 6.53 4.96 4.27
N GLU A 95 7.58 5.42 3.58
CA GLU A 95 7.45 6.11 2.29
C GLU A 95 6.81 5.21 1.23
N THR A 96 7.24 3.95 1.15
CA THR A 96 6.69 2.97 0.19
C THR A 96 5.18 2.82 0.37
N LEU A 97 4.73 2.63 1.63
CA LEU A 97 3.33 2.43 1.97
C LEU A 97 2.49 3.68 1.67
N ALA A 98 3.00 4.86 2.05
CA ALA A 98 2.33 6.13 1.79
C ALA A 98 2.18 6.44 0.29
N LEU A 99 3.16 6.04 -0.53
CA LEU A 99 3.07 6.20 -1.99
C LEU A 99 2.18 5.15 -2.66
N ALA A 100 2.04 3.97 -2.04
CA ALA A 100 1.29 2.85 -2.60
C ALA A 100 -0.19 2.81 -2.21
N HIS A 101 -0.60 3.47 -1.11
CA HIS A 101 -1.95 3.33 -0.54
C HIS A 101 -3.07 3.59 -1.57
N ASP A 102 -2.81 4.54 -2.47
CA ASP A 102 -3.82 5.08 -3.40
C ASP A 102 -3.77 4.50 -4.82
N LEU A 103 -2.90 3.52 -5.08
CA LEU A 103 -2.69 2.97 -6.43
C LEU A 103 -3.96 2.39 -7.05
N GLY A 104 -4.76 1.70 -6.25
CA GLY A 104 -5.96 0.98 -6.66
C GLY A 104 -7.21 1.84 -6.85
N HIS A 105 -7.17 3.12 -6.47
CA HIS A 105 -8.35 3.96 -6.58
C HIS A 105 -8.80 4.13 -8.05
N PRO A 106 -10.09 3.95 -8.35
CA PRO A 106 -10.61 4.14 -9.69
C PRO A 106 -10.72 5.64 -10.04
N PRO A 107 -10.99 5.99 -11.31
CA PRO A 107 -11.43 7.34 -11.67
C PRO A 107 -12.61 7.79 -10.80
N PHE A 108 -12.72 9.09 -10.53
CA PHE A 108 -13.80 9.69 -9.72
C PHE A 108 -13.84 9.26 -8.23
N GLY A 109 -12.75 8.69 -7.69
CA GLY A 109 -12.62 8.37 -6.27
C GLY A 109 -13.73 7.47 -5.75
N HIS A 110 -14.29 7.78 -4.57
CA HIS A 110 -15.32 6.94 -3.95
C HIS A 110 -16.60 6.80 -4.78
N ALA A 111 -16.93 7.78 -5.64
CA ALA A 111 -18.07 7.64 -6.54
C ALA A 111 -17.80 6.56 -7.60
N GLY A 112 -16.59 6.54 -8.18
CA GLY A 112 -16.17 5.49 -9.09
C GLY A 112 -16.06 4.13 -8.41
N GLU A 113 -15.57 4.08 -7.18
CA GLU A 113 -15.50 2.86 -6.37
C GLU A 113 -16.88 2.26 -6.13
N ARG A 114 -17.86 3.04 -5.65
CA ARG A 114 -19.23 2.55 -5.44
C ARG A 114 -19.89 2.09 -6.74
N ALA A 115 -19.65 2.80 -7.84
CA ALA A 115 -20.19 2.42 -9.15
C ALA A 115 -19.59 1.10 -9.64
N LEU A 116 -18.27 0.95 -9.55
CA LEU A 116 -17.58 -0.29 -9.91
C LEU A 116 -17.99 -1.46 -9.02
N ASP A 117 -18.08 -1.24 -7.70
CA ASP A 117 -18.52 -2.27 -6.77
C ASP A 117 -19.93 -2.76 -7.10
N GLY A 118 -20.86 -1.82 -7.38
CA GLY A 118 -22.20 -2.12 -7.86
C GLY A 118 -22.22 -2.98 -9.14
N CYS A 119 -21.40 -2.62 -10.14
CA CYS A 119 -21.28 -3.36 -11.40
C CYS A 119 -20.63 -4.74 -11.20
N MET A 120 -19.72 -4.88 -10.24
CA MET A 120 -18.93 -6.09 -10.00
C MET A 120 -19.53 -7.00 -8.94
N LYS A 121 -20.74 -6.72 -8.41
CA LYS A 121 -21.37 -7.55 -7.36
C LYS A 121 -21.45 -9.04 -7.71
N ALA A 122 -21.78 -9.38 -8.96
CA ALA A 122 -21.84 -10.77 -9.42
C ALA A 122 -20.44 -11.42 -9.59
N HIS A 123 -19.38 -10.64 -9.47
CA HIS A 123 -17.98 -11.02 -9.69
C HIS A 123 -17.09 -10.79 -8.45
N GLY A 124 -17.68 -10.62 -7.27
CA GLY A 124 -16.95 -10.44 -6.01
C GLY A 124 -16.74 -8.99 -5.56
N GLY A 125 -17.37 -8.02 -6.22
CA GLY A 125 -17.33 -6.60 -5.86
C GLY A 125 -16.05 -5.89 -6.30
N PHE A 126 -15.87 -4.66 -5.81
CA PHE A 126 -14.68 -3.86 -6.04
C PHE A 126 -14.27 -3.13 -4.75
N ASP A 127 -12.99 -3.21 -4.40
CA ASP A 127 -12.39 -2.54 -3.24
C ASP A 127 -11.04 -1.96 -3.66
N HIS A 128 -10.81 -0.66 -3.38
CA HIS A 128 -9.58 -0.01 -3.83
C HIS A 128 -8.32 -0.59 -3.17
N ASN A 129 -8.36 -1.09 -1.94
CA ASN A 129 -7.21 -1.70 -1.29
C ASN A 129 -6.87 -3.05 -1.94
N GLY A 130 -7.89 -3.86 -2.23
CA GLY A 130 -7.74 -5.08 -3.04
C GLY A 130 -7.17 -4.77 -4.42
N GLN A 131 -7.63 -3.70 -5.05
CA GLN A 131 -7.09 -3.25 -6.33
C GLN A 131 -5.64 -2.74 -6.23
N SER A 132 -5.27 -2.05 -5.14
CA SER A 132 -3.88 -1.63 -4.87
C SER A 132 -2.96 -2.85 -4.77
N LEU A 133 -3.40 -3.88 -4.03
CA LEU A 133 -2.70 -5.16 -3.97
C LEU A 133 -2.56 -5.77 -5.38
N GLN A 134 -3.64 -5.86 -6.14
CA GLN A 134 -3.64 -6.43 -7.49
C GLN A 134 -2.66 -5.72 -8.43
N VAL A 135 -2.59 -4.38 -8.35
CA VAL A 135 -1.65 -3.57 -9.12
C VAL A 135 -0.22 -3.99 -8.85
N VAL A 136 0.16 -4.10 -7.58
CA VAL A 136 1.56 -4.38 -7.20
C VAL A 136 1.92 -5.86 -7.27
N THR A 137 0.96 -6.77 -7.41
CA THR A 137 1.21 -8.23 -7.47
C THR A 137 0.93 -8.87 -8.82
N SER A 138 0.16 -8.24 -9.72
CA SER A 138 -0.25 -8.89 -10.98
C SER A 138 -0.49 -7.98 -12.19
N LEU A 139 -0.88 -6.70 -12.02
CA LEU A 139 -1.26 -5.86 -13.17
C LEU A 139 -0.11 -5.02 -13.75
N GLU A 140 0.93 -4.75 -12.97
CA GLU A 140 2.13 -4.11 -13.50
C GLU A 140 3.02 -5.14 -14.19
N HIS A 141 3.29 -4.98 -15.48
CA HIS A 141 4.21 -5.84 -16.24
C HIS A 141 5.51 -5.08 -16.50
N ARG A 142 6.39 -5.03 -15.50
CA ARG A 142 7.67 -4.30 -15.57
C ARG A 142 8.90 -5.20 -15.54
N TYR A 143 8.74 -6.45 -15.12
CA TYR A 143 9.80 -7.43 -14.99
C TYR A 143 9.47 -8.62 -15.90
N PRO A 144 10.45 -9.15 -16.66
CA PRO A 144 10.17 -10.25 -17.58
C PRO A 144 9.91 -11.58 -16.87
N GLU A 145 10.41 -11.78 -15.65
CA GLU A 145 10.31 -13.04 -14.92
C GLU A 145 9.03 -13.21 -14.11
N PHE A 146 8.31 -12.13 -13.81
CA PHE A 146 7.11 -12.16 -12.98
C PHE A 146 6.21 -10.95 -13.23
N ASP A 147 4.92 -11.14 -12.95
CA ASP A 147 3.95 -10.05 -12.92
C ASP A 147 3.99 -9.27 -11.60
N GLY A 148 3.54 -8.03 -11.64
CA GLY A 148 3.59 -7.10 -10.53
C GLY A 148 4.96 -6.46 -10.32
N LEU A 149 5.13 -5.91 -9.11
CA LEU A 149 6.35 -5.26 -8.65
C LEU A 149 7.17 -6.16 -7.71
N ASN A 150 6.64 -7.33 -7.32
CA ASN A 150 7.26 -8.26 -6.39
C ASN A 150 7.77 -7.57 -5.12
N LEU A 151 6.92 -6.79 -4.45
CA LEU A 151 7.29 -6.06 -3.24
C LEU A 151 7.59 -7.01 -2.06
N THR A 152 8.24 -6.48 -1.02
CA THR A 152 8.47 -7.21 0.22
C THR A 152 7.16 -7.56 0.93
N TRP A 153 7.17 -8.60 1.76
CA TRP A 153 6.04 -8.99 2.59
C TRP A 153 5.51 -7.82 3.42
N GLU A 154 6.41 -7.03 4.02
CA GLU A 154 6.06 -5.87 4.85
C GLU A 154 5.31 -4.80 4.07
N SER A 155 5.73 -4.51 2.83
CA SER A 155 5.03 -3.59 1.95
C SER A 155 3.63 -4.11 1.55
N LEU A 156 3.50 -5.40 1.22
CA LEU A 156 2.22 -5.99 0.83
C LEU A 156 1.24 -6.06 2.00
N GLU A 157 1.75 -6.45 3.16
CA GLU A 157 1.00 -6.49 4.42
C GLU A 157 0.47 -5.11 4.79
N GLY A 158 1.34 -4.09 4.78
CA GLY A 158 0.95 -2.73 5.11
C GLY A 158 -0.09 -2.15 4.15
N ILE A 159 0.04 -2.41 2.84
CA ILE A 159 -0.98 -2.01 1.84
C ILE A 159 -2.35 -2.59 2.21
N VAL A 160 -2.40 -3.86 2.63
CA VAL A 160 -3.66 -4.56 2.92
C VAL A 160 -4.22 -4.16 4.30
N LYS A 161 -3.37 -4.00 5.31
CA LYS A 161 -3.75 -3.92 6.72
C LYS A 161 -3.51 -2.57 7.40
N HIS A 162 -3.19 -1.50 6.66
CA HIS A 162 -3.02 -0.16 7.24
C HIS A 162 -4.26 0.32 8.04
N ASN A 163 -5.47 -0.17 7.73
CA ASN A 163 -6.70 0.13 8.49
C ASN A 163 -7.01 -0.88 9.62
N GLY A 164 -6.07 -1.75 9.96
CA GLY A 164 -6.22 -2.81 10.95
C GLY A 164 -6.49 -4.20 10.36
N PRO A 165 -6.63 -5.21 11.24
CA PRO A 165 -6.89 -6.59 10.85
C PRO A 165 -8.17 -6.74 10.03
N LEU A 166 -8.13 -7.66 9.06
CA LEU A 166 -9.24 -8.02 8.18
C LEU A 166 -10.07 -9.15 8.78
N THR A 167 -9.41 -10.07 9.49
CA THR A 167 -10.03 -11.23 10.12
C THR A 167 -9.67 -11.32 11.60
N ASP A 168 -10.30 -12.24 12.33
CA ASP A 168 -9.75 -12.77 13.58
C ASP A 168 -8.81 -13.96 13.32
N ARG A 169 -8.23 -14.53 14.39
CA ARG A 169 -7.32 -15.68 14.31
C ARG A 169 -7.95 -16.95 13.73
N PHE A 170 -9.27 -17.01 13.61
CA PHE A 170 -10.00 -18.15 13.04
C PHE A 170 -10.44 -17.88 11.59
N GLY A 171 -9.97 -16.77 10.98
CA GLY A 171 -10.29 -16.39 9.61
C GLY A 171 -11.68 -15.79 9.43
N ARG A 172 -12.37 -15.44 10.53
CA ARG A 172 -13.69 -14.78 10.44
C ARG A 172 -13.50 -13.29 10.20
N PRO A 173 -14.22 -12.67 9.24
CA PRO A 173 -14.12 -11.22 9.00
C PRO A 173 -14.40 -10.39 10.26
N VAL A 174 -13.73 -9.24 10.40
CA VAL A 174 -13.94 -8.31 11.52
C VAL A 174 -14.20 -6.88 11.03
N GLY A 175 -14.78 -6.04 11.89
CA GLY A 175 -15.04 -4.63 11.59
C GLY A 175 -15.88 -4.45 10.32
N LYS A 176 -15.44 -3.53 9.44
CA LYS A 176 -16.13 -3.23 8.18
C LYS A 176 -16.31 -4.45 7.26
N TYR A 177 -15.46 -5.47 7.40
CA TYR A 177 -15.52 -6.66 6.55
C TYR A 177 -16.66 -7.62 6.90
N VAL A 178 -17.26 -7.49 8.08
CA VAL A 178 -18.51 -8.17 8.41
C VAL A 178 -19.67 -7.53 7.65
N GLU A 179 -19.69 -6.20 7.62
CA GLU A 179 -20.75 -5.40 6.99
C GLU A 179 -20.70 -5.47 5.46
N SER A 180 -19.49 -5.52 4.88
CA SER A 180 -19.29 -5.64 3.43
C SER A 180 -19.49 -7.07 2.90
N GLY A 181 -19.88 -8.03 3.74
CA GLY A 181 -20.14 -9.41 3.34
C GLY A 181 -18.89 -10.29 3.17
N GLY A 182 -17.73 -9.86 3.70
CA GLY A 182 -16.49 -10.64 3.72
C GLY A 182 -15.25 -9.84 3.31
N ILE A 183 -14.13 -10.58 3.21
CA ILE A 183 -12.85 -10.05 2.72
C ILE A 183 -12.94 -9.86 1.19
N PRO A 184 -12.44 -8.74 0.62
CA PRO A 184 -12.39 -8.55 -0.82
C PRO A 184 -11.74 -9.75 -1.52
N PHE A 185 -12.39 -10.25 -2.58
CA PHE A 185 -11.99 -11.49 -3.24
C PHE A 185 -10.51 -11.52 -3.63
N VAL A 186 -9.98 -10.42 -4.15
CA VAL A 186 -8.57 -10.30 -4.55
C VAL A 186 -7.62 -10.56 -3.37
N ILE A 187 -7.91 -10.00 -2.19
CA ILE A 187 -7.10 -10.20 -0.99
C ILE A 187 -7.25 -11.64 -0.52
N ALA A 188 -8.50 -12.14 -0.43
CA ALA A 188 -8.80 -13.50 0.00
C ALA A 188 -8.15 -14.56 -0.89
N ASP A 189 -8.01 -14.31 -2.19
CA ASP A 189 -7.34 -15.22 -3.13
C ASP A 189 -5.82 -15.15 -3.02
N PHE A 190 -5.26 -13.93 -2.95
CA PHE A 190 -3.81 -13.74 -2.83
C PHE A 190 -3.23 -14.42 -1.59
N VAL A 191 -3.90 -14.28 -0.43
CA VAL A 191 -3.38 -14.86 0.83
C VAL A 191 -3.39 -16.39 0.88
N LYS A 192 -4.08 -17.07 -0.05
CA LYS A 192 -3.96 -18.53 -0.20
C LYS A 192 -2.57 -18.94 -0.69
N THR A 193 -1.92 -18.07 -1.45
CA THR A 193 -0.58 -18.30 -2.02
C THR A 193 0.50 -17.66 -1.15
N TYR A 194 0.23 -16.48 -0.60
CA TYR A 194 1.19 -15.73 0.20
C TYR A 194 0.52 -15.11 1.42
N ASP A 195 0.58 -15.82 2.55
CA ASP A 195 -0.12 -15.43 3.78
C ASP A 195 0.42 -14.09 4.33
N LEU A 196 -0.48 -13.09 4.38
CA LEU A 196 -0.21 -11.77 4.94
C LEU A 196 -0.67 -11.64 6.39
N GLU A 197 -1.08 -12.73 7.03
CA GLU A 197 -1.56 -12.77 8.41
C GLU A 197 -2.69 -11.77 8.65
N LEU A 198 -3.80 -11.94 7.93
CA LEU A 198 -4.94 -11.00 7.93
C LEU A 198 -5.52 -10.71 9.32
N TRP A 199 -5.20 -11.55 10.30
CA TRP A 199 -5.65 -11.48 11.69
C TRP A 199 -4.80 -10.58 12.60
N SER A 200 -3.58 -10.23 12.19
CA SER A 200 -2.65 -9.43 13.00
C SER A 200 -2.69 -7.96 12.60
N CYS A 201 -2.37 -7.06 13.54
CA CYS A 201 -2.15 -5.65 13.20
C CYS A 201 -0.92 -5.50 12.31
N ALA A 202 -0.93 -4.46 11.47
CA ALA A 202 0.23 -4.11 10.65
C ALA A 202 1.36 -3.49 11.44
N SER A 203 2.51 -3.34 10.79
CA SER A 203 3.63 -2.59 11.33
C SER A 203 3.24 -1.14 11.64
N LEU A 204 4.00 -0.49 12.53
CA LEU A 204 3.74 0.92 12.85
C LEU A 204 4.01 1.82 11.64
N GLU A 205 4.97 1.45 10.78
CA GLU A 205 5.23 2.09 9.49
C GLU A 205 3.96 2.14 8.63
N ALA A 206 3.16 1.06 8.62
CA ALA A 206 1.90 1.02 7.89
C ALA A 206 0.79 1.86 8.52
N GLN A 207 0.79 2.02 9.85
CA GLN A 207 -0.24 2.78 10.56
C GLN A 207 -0.06 4.30 10.45
N ILE A 208 1.17 4.76 10.19
CA ILE A 208 1.47 6.19 10.02
C ILE A 208 1.55 6.64 8.56
N ALA A 209 1.39 5.69 7.62
CA ALA A 209 1.50 5.88 6.18
C ALA A 209 0.16 6.17 5.49
#